data_AF-A0A1R1BJ24-F1
#
_entry.id   AF-A0A1R1BJ24-F1
#
_cell.length_a   1.000
_cell.length_b   1.000
_cell.length_c   1.000
_cell.angle_alpha   90.00
_cell.angle_beta   90.00
_cell.angle_gamma   90.00
#
_symmetry.space_group_name_H-M   'P 1'
#
loop_
_entity.id
_entity.type
_entity.pdbx_description
1 polymer ?
#
loop_
_entity_poly.entity_id
_entity_poly.type
_entity_poly.pdbx_seq_one_letter_code
_entity_poly.pdbx_strand_id
1 'polypeptide(L)'
;MQGKPLNVLTDSDWDRPREAVLFGTHGGHVNCTDGRYVYMRAPIQEDNKPLYEYTLMPTHMHTRFDPREFAGMELAGPFSFTKGAQVMKIKAKTYLNPYRYGSLLFDLHQDPKQESQLDDPEIEARMLRLMARLMREHDAPAEQFERLGMTMDGDSASAHKME
;
A
#
# COMPACT_ATOMS: atom_id res chain seq x y z
N MET A 1 13.40 4.49 -7.66
CA MET A 1 13.51 3.01 -7.66
C MET A 1 14.21 2.58 -6.38
N GLN A 2 13.62 1.66 -5.60
CA GLN A 2 14.13 1.23 -4.28
C GLN A 2 14.75 -0.18 -4.28
N GLY A 3 15.20 -0.67 -5.45
CA GLY A 3 15.79 -2.00 -5.59
C GLY A 3 17.07 -2.14 -4.77
N LYS A 4 17.25 -3.31 -4.12
CA LYS A 4 18.48 -3.69 -3.42
C LYS A 4 18.95 -5.04 -3.98
N PRO A 5 20.26 -5.27 -4.16
CA PRO A 5 20.77 -6.54 -4.66
C PRO A 5 20.33 -7.72 -3.78
N LEU A 6 20.03 -8.87 -4.38
CA LEU A 6 19.60 -10.09 -3.66
C LEU A 6 20.73 -11.08 -3.43
N ASN A 7 21.87 -10.93 -4.13
CA ASN A 7 23.06 -11.76 -3.92
C ASN A 7 23.62 -11.63 -2.49
N VAL A 8 23.28 -10.55 -1.78
CA VAL A 8 23.62 -10.36 -0.37
C VAL A 8 22.83 -11.26 0.58
N LEU A 9 21.76 -11.92 0.11
CA LEU A 9 20.95 -12.83 0.93
C LEU A 9 21.58 -14.22 1.10
N THR A 10 22.63 -14.54 0.32
CA THR A 10 23.32 -15.83 0.38
C THR A 10 24.57 -15.81 1.28
N ASP A 11 24.98 -14.64 1.78
CA ASP A 11 26.09 -14.52 2.72
C ASP A 11 25.63 -14.86 4.15
N SER A 12 26.43 -15.64 4.87
CA SER A 12 26.11 -16.12 6.22
C SER A 12 26.16 -15.01 7.29
N ASP A 13 26.90 -13.94 7.04
CA ASP A 13 27.16 -12.84 8.00
C ASP A 13 26.28 -11.60 7.72
N TRP A 14 25.12 -11.80 7.09
CA TRP A 14 24.39 -10.68 6.51
C TRP A 14 23.42 -10.01 7.51
N ASP A 15 23.48 -8.68 7.57
CA ASP A 15 22.45 -7.84 8.20
C ASP A 15 21.28 -7.61 7.24
N ARG A 16 20.04 -7.73 7.75
CA ARG A 16 18.79 -7.53 6.98
C ARG A 16 18.87 -6.23 6.16
N PRO A 17 18.61 -6.25 4.83
CA PRO A 17 18.98 -5.13 3.97
C PRO A 17 17.90 -4.04 4.06
N ARG A 18 16.79 -4.32 4.73
CA ARG A 18 15.53 -3.60 4.82
C ARG A 18 14.96 -3.94 6.18
N GLU A 19 14.56 -2.90 6.89
CA GLU A 19 13.82 -3.03 8.14
C GLU A 19 12.41 -3.56 7.90
N ALA A 20 11.77 -3.16 6.78
CA ALA A 20 10.44 -3.59 6.40
C ALA A 20 10.24 -3.55 4.87
N VAL A 21 9.19 -4.22 4.39
CA VAL A 21 8.78 -4.28 2.98
C VAL A 21 7.29 -4.04 2.80
N LEU A 22 6.91 -3.44 1.68
CA LEU A 22 5.52 -3.32 1.24
C LEU A 22 5.15 -4.44 0.27
N PHE A 23 3.91 -4.91 0.37
CA PHE A 23 3.29 -5.83 -0.59
C PHE A 23 1.78 -5.60 -0.65
N GLY A 24 1.10 -6.23 -1.60
CA GLY A 24 -0.35 -6.12 -1.73
C GLY A 24 -0.82 -6.23 -3.18
N THR A 25 -2.07 -5.82 -3.40
CA THR A 25 -2.72 -5.77 -4.72
C THR A 25 -3.25 -4.36 -4.96
N HIS A 26 -3.29 -3.92 -6.22
CA HIS A 26 -3.83 -2.60 -6.54
C HIS A 26 -5.29 -2.48 -6.07
N GLY A 27 -5.57 -1.42 -5.32
CA GLY A 27 -6.89 -1.18 -4.70
C GLY A 27 -7.25 -2.10 -3.53
N GLY A 28 -6.40 -3.07 -3.17
CA GLY A 28 -6.55 -3.89 -1.98
C GLY A 28 -6.04 -3.20 -0.71
N HIS A 29 -5.75 -4.02 0.31
CA HIS A 29 -4.94 -3.59 1.46
C HIS A 29 -3.55 -3.18 1.00
N VAL A 30 -2.98 -2.17 1.68
CA VAL A 30 -1.53 -1.96 1.64
C VAL A 30 -0.95 -2.74 2.80
N ASN A 31 -0.04 -3.66 2.51
CA ASN A 31 0.53 -4.54 3.51
C ASN A 31 1.98 -4.17 3.77
N CYS A 32 2.40 -4.31 5.03
CA CYS A 32 3.76 -4.06 5.49
C CYS A 32 4.20 -5.20 6.41
N THR A 33 5.46 -5.63 6.27
CA THR A 33 6.07 -6.59 7.22
C THR A 33 7.50 -6.21 7.54
N ASP A 34 7.88 -6.35 8.82
CA ASP A 34 9.27 -6.22 9.31
C ASP A 34 9.96 -7.60 9.48
N GLY A 35 9.30 -8.65 9.01
CA GLY A 35 9.72 -10.05 9.13
C GLY A 35 9.25 -10.74 10.41
N ARG A 36 8.73 -10.01 11.40
CA ARG A 36 8.02 -10.59 12.54
C ARG A 36 6.53 -10.31 12.45
N TYR A 37 6.14 -9.06 12.27
CA TYR A 37 4.75 -8.67 12.19
C TYR A 37 4.32 -8.49 10.74
N VAL A 38 3.07 -8.83 10.45
CA VAL A 38 2.38 -8.49 9.19
C VAL A 38 1.23 -7.57 9.54
N TYR A 39 1.26 -6.37 8.96
CA TYR A 39 0.17 -5.40 9.07
C TYR A 39 -0.47 -5.18 7.70
N MET A 40 -1.79 -5.29 7.62
CA MET A 40 -2.59 -5.09 6.42
C MET A 40 -3.54 -3.92 6.65
N ARG A 41 -3.26 -2.76 6.06
CA ARG A 41 -4.07 -1.55 6.22
C ARG A 41 -5.19 -1.52 5.19
N ALA A 42 -6.43 -1.52 5.67
CA ALA A 42 -7.62 -1.35 4.84
C ALA A 42 -7.87 0.13 4.52
N PRO A 43 -8.63 0.42 3.45
CA PRO A 43 -9.20 1.76 3.27
C PRO A 43 -10.15 2.11 4.42
N ILE A 44 -10.35 3.40 4.66
CA ILE A 44 -11.25 3.89 5.72
C ILE A 44 -12.69 4.14 5.27
N GLN A 45 -12.96 4.11 3.96
CA GLN A 45 -14.30 4.32 3.41
C GLN A 45 -14.80 3.06 2.70
N GLU A 46 -16.09 2.79 2.80
CA GLU A 46 -16.74 1.65 2.16
C GLU A 46 -16.60 1.68 0.64
N ASP A 47 -16.60 2.86 0.02
CA ASP A 47 -16.45 2.96 -1.43
C ASP A 47 -14.99 2.81 -1.92
N ASN A 48 -14.03 2.62 -0.99
CA ASN A 48 -12.60 2.43 -1.24
C ASN A 48 -11.98 3.58 -2.06
N LYS A 49 -12.44 4.82 -1.83
CA LYS A 49 -11.94 6.02 -2.49
C LYS A 49 -11.16 6.92 -1.52
N PRO A 50 -10.32 7.83 -2.05
CA PRO A 50 -9.93 7.98 -3.47
C PRO A 50 -9.02 6.85 -3.99
N LEU A 51 -9.19 6.44 -5.26
CA LEU A 51 -8.37 5.39 -5.88
C LEU A 51 -8.20 5.64 -7.39
N TYR A 52 -6.94 5.56 -7.85
CA TYR A 52 -6.56 5.87 -9.23
C TYR A 52 -5.57 4.86 -9.81
N GLU A 53 -5.55 4.78 -11.14
CA GLU A 53 -4.52 4.14 -11.94
C GLU A 53 -3.63 5.20 -12.59
N TYR A 54 -2.32 4.92 -12.59
CA TYR A 54 -1.30 5.80 -13.16
C TYR A 54 -0.59 5.07 -14.29
N THR A 55 -0.89 5.43 -15.55
CA THR A 55 -0.36 4.71 -16.72
C THR A 55 -0.18 5.60 -17.94
N LEU A 56 0.76 5.23 -18.80
CA LEU A 56 0.86 5.72 -20.19
C LEU A 56 0.31 4.70 -21.20
N MET A 57 -0.02 3.50 -20.75
CA MET A 57 -0.57 2.40 -21.54
C MET A 57 -1.90 1.95 -20.90
N PRO A 58 -3.04 2.49 -21.35
CA PRO A 58 -4.34 2.24 -20.71
C PRO A 58 -4.91 0.90 -21.17
N THR A 59 -4.43 -0.17 -20.54
CA THR A 59 -4.86 -1.55 -20.76
C THR A 59 -5.16 -2.22 -19.42
N HIS A 60 -6.33 -2.83 -19.32
CA HIS A 60 -6.64 -3.82 -18.29
C HIS A 60 -5.87 -5.11 -18.58
N MET A 61 -5.89 -6.07 -17.64
CA MET A 61 -5.17 -7.35 -17.79
C MET A 61 -5.54 -8.13 -19.08
N HIS A 62 -6.78 -8.04 -19.54
CA HIS A 62 -7.29 -8.80 -20.69
C HIS A 62 -7.84 -7.93 -21.83
N THR A 63 -7.95 -6.62 -21.64
CA THR A 63 -8.63 -5.72 -22.57
C THR A 63 -7.99 -4.33 -22.56
N ARG A 64 -8.28 -3.54 -23.60
CA ARG A 64 -8.00 -2.10 -23.57
C ARG A 64 -9.03 -1.40 -22.70
N PHE A 65 -8.70 -0.20 -22.21
CA PHE A 65 -9.68 0.67 -21.56
C PHE A 65 -10.79 1.04 -22.55
N ASP A 66 -12.01 1.12 -22.04
CA ASP A 66 -13.14 1.73 -22.75
C ASP A 66 -12.97 3.26 -22.77
N PRO A 67 -13.24 3.95 -23.89
CA PRO A 67 -13.12 5.42 -23.97
C PRO A 67 -13.85 6.18 -22.85
N ARG A 68 -14.92 5.63 -22.29
CA ARG A 68 -15.68 6.25 -21.19
C ARG A 68 -14.89 6.29 -19.88
N GLU A 69 -13.90 5.42 -19.69
CA GLU A 69 -13.06 5.40 -18.49
C GLU A 69 -12.14 6.61 -18.39
N PHE A 70 -11.84 7.26 -19.52
CA PHE A 70 -11.05 8.49 -19.56
C PHE A 70 -11.85 9.74 -19.18
N ALA A 71 -13.14 9.62 -18.90
CA ALA A 71 -13.95 10.76 -18.46
C ALA A 71 -13.44 11.31 -17.12
N GLY A 72 -12.96 12.55 -17.13
CA GLY A 72 -12.34 13.19 -15.96
C GLY A 72 -10.93 12.68 -15.66
N MET A 73 -10.24 12.11 -16.65
CA MET A 73 -8.81 11.80 -16.57
C MET A 73 -7.99 13.09 -16.48
N GLU A 74 -6.96 13.04 -15.64
CA GLU A 74 -5.98 14.12 -15.46
C GLU A 74 -4.57 13.60 -15.77
N LEU A 75 -3.60 14.51 -15.93
CA LEU A 75 -2.19 14.14 -15.91
C LEU A 75 -1.64 14.30 -14.50
N ALA A 76 -0.85 13.31 -14.05
CA ALA A 76 -0.18 13.33 -12.77
C ALA A 76 1.34 13.12 -12.92
N GLY A 77 2.06 13.46 -11.86
CA GLY A 77 3.51 13.33 -11.80
C GLY A 77 4.27 14.50 -12.46
N PRO A 78 5.55 14.30 -12.79
CA PRO A 78 6.27 13.02 -12.77
C PRO A 78 6.48 12.49 -11.36
N PHE A 79 6.46 11.16 -11.22
CA PHE A 79 6.95 10.48 -10.02
C PHE A 79 8.45 10.22 -10.15
N SER A 80 9.12 9.97 -9.03
CA SER A 80 10.55 9.67 -8.95
C SER A 80 10.97 8.49 -9.84
N PHE A 81 10.06 7.56 -10.13
CA PHE A 81 10.31 6.40 -11.00
C PHE A 81 9.89 6.61 -12.46
N THR A 82 9.15 7.68 -12.81
CA THR A 82 8.70 7.93 -14.19
C THR A 82 9.72 8.68 -15.04
N LYS A 83 10.92 8.96 -14.51
CA LYS A 83 12.04 9.57 -15.25
C LYS A 83 11.66 10.86 -15.99
N GLY A 84 10.84 11.69 -15.35
CA GLY A 84 10.37 12.99 -15.89
C GLY A 84 9.11 12.91 -16.75
N ALA A 85 8.61 11.72 -17.07
CA ALA A 85 7.34 11.59 -17.80
C ALA A 85 6.14 11.78 -16.86
N GLN A 86 5.14 12.55 -17.31
CA GLN A 86 3.81 12.53 -16.72
C GLN A 86 3.05 11.27 -17.13
N VAL A 87 2.05 10.90 -16.35
CA VAL A 87 1.20 9.71 -16.58
C VAL A 87 -0.26 10.09 -16.47
N MET A 88 -1.15 9.34 -17.13
CA MET A 88 -2.60 9.54 -16.95
C MET A 88 -2.98 9.08 -15.54
N LYS A 89 -3.80 9.88 -14.85
CA LYS A 89 -4.47 9.58 -13.60
C LYS A 89 -5.94 9.30 -13.91
N ILE A 90 -6.33 8.04 -13.84
CA ILE A 90 -7.67 7.57 -14.20
C ILE A 90 -8.33 6.97 -12.96
N LYS A 91 -9.63 7.24 -12.74
CA LYS A 91 -10.37 6.67 -11.61
C LYS A 91 -10.38 5.14 -11.74
N ALA A 92 -9.91 4.46 -10.70
CA ALA A 92 -9.84 3.00 -10.72
C ALA A 92 -11.11 2.35 -10.17
N LYS A 93 -11.26 1.05 -10.44
CA LYS A 93 -12.31 0.21 -9.85
C LYS A 93 -11.67 -1.07 -9.30
N THR A 94 -12.23 -1.59 -8.23
CA THR A 94 -11.79 -2.83 -7.58
C THR A 94 -12.90 -3.86 -7.62
N TYR A 95 -12.52 -5.14 -7.73
CA TYR A 95 -13.48 -6.25 -7.67
C TYR A 95 -13.73 -6.71 -6.22
N LEU A 96 -12.71 -6.61 -5.37
CA LEU A 96 -12.76 -6.95 -3.95
C LEU A 96 -12.64 -5.68 -3.14
N ASN A 97 -13.50 -5.53 -2.13
CA ASN A 97 -13.49 -4.38 -1.25
C ASN A 97 -12.81 -4.71 0.08
N PRO A 98 -11.54 -4.31 0.28
CA PRO A 98 -10.80 -4.58 1.52
C PRO A 98 -11.42 -3.93 2.76
N TYR A 99 -12.23 -2.87 2.61
CA TYR A 99 -12.94 -2.22 3.73
C TYR A 99 -13.72 -3.23 4.58
N ARG A 100 -14.36 -4.21 3.94
CA ARG A 100 -15.21 -5.22 4.60
C ARG A 100 -14.46 -6.14 5.56
N TYR A 101 -13.13 -6.21 5.44
CA TYR A 101 -12.28 -7.05 6.28
C TYR A 101 -11.56 -6.24 7.36
N GLY A 102 -11.60 -4.90 7.29
CA GLY A 102 -10.87 -4.04 8.20
C GLY A 102 -9.35 -4.19 8.09
N SER A 103 -8.64 -3.49 8.98
CA SER A 103 -7.18 -3.64 9.09
C SER A 103 -6.84 -4.86 9.95
N LEU A 104 -5.77 -5.56 9.59
CA LEU A 104 -5.35 -6.81 10.21
C LEU A 104 -3.90 -6.70 10.67
N LEU A 105 -3.58 -7.31 11.81
CA LEU A 105 -2.23 -7.40 12.36
C LEU A 105 -1.97 -8.83 12.85
N PHE A 106 -0.78 -9.37 12.56
CA PHE A 106 -0.39 -10.73 12.96
C PHE A 106 1.07 -10.76 13.42
N ASP A 107 1.39 -11.59 14.42
CA ASP A 107 2.77 -11.92 14.83
C ASP A 107 3.17 -13.27 14.21
N LEU A 108 3.95 -13.26 13.13
CA LEU A 108 4.39 -14.46 12.42
C LEU A 108 5.28 -15.38 13.26
N HIS A 109 5.88 -14.88 14.35
CA HIS A 109 6.70 -15.72 15.22
C HIS A 109 5.83 -16.65 16.06
N GLN A 110 4.67 -16.17 16.51
CA GLN A 110 3.72 -16.96 17.31
C GLN A 110 2.65 -17.63 16.45
N ASP A 111 2.29 -16.99 15.33
CA ASP A 111 1.28 -17.41 14.39
C ASP A 111 1.78 -17.31 12.93
N PRO A 112 2.64 -18.24 12.49
CA PRO A 112 3.16 -18.25 11.12
C PRO A 112 2.07 -18.37 10.04
N LYS A 113 0.87 -18.84 10.41
CA LYS A 113 -0.24 -19.09 9.50
C LYS A 113 -1.25 -17.94 9.43
N GLN A 114 -1.11 -16.92 10.27
CA GLN A 114 -2.01 -15.76 10.33
C GLN A 114 -3.47 -16.19 10.62
N GLU A 115 -3.63 -17.14 11.53
CA GLU A 115 -4.94 -17.66 11.96
C GLU A 115 -5.56 -16.81 13.09
N SER A 116 -4.74 -16.06 13.85
CA SER A 116 -5.16 -15.28 15.02
C SER A 116 -4.71 -13.83 14.91
N GLN A 117 -5.66 -12.92 14.68
CA GLN A 117 -5.40 -11.49 14.65
C GLN A 117 -4.89 -10.99 16.01
N LEU A 118 -3.85 -10.16 15.97
CA LEU A 118 -3.27 -9.46 17.10
C LEU A 118 -3.93 -8.09 17.26
N ASP A 119 -4.40 -7.77 18.46
CA ASP A 119 -4.85 -6.43 18.85
C ASP A 119 -3.80 -5.81 19.79
N ASP A 120 -2.88 -5.05 19.19
CA ASP A 120 -1.82 -4.33 19.89
C ASP A 120 -1.62 -2.94 19.26
N PRO A 121 -2.16 -1.87 19.87
CA PRO A 121 -2.07 -0.52 19.33
C PRO A 121 -0.65 0.02 19.19
N GLU A 122 0.29 -0.42 20.02
CA GLU A 122 1.68 0.05 19.96
C GLU A 122 2.40 -0.55 18.74
N ILE A 123 2.19 -1.85 18.51
CA ILE A 123 2.72 -2.54 17.32
C ILE A 123 2.04 -2.01 16.06
N GLU A 124 0.72 -1.81 16.08
CA GLU A 124 0.00 -1.22 14.95
C GLU A 124 0.59 0.16 14.59
N ALA A 125 0.76 1.06 15.57
CA ALA A 125 1.33 2.38 15.33
C ALA A 125 2.75 2.32 14.76
N ARG A 126 3.59 1.40 15.27
CA ARG A 126 4.95 1.18 14.71
C ARG A 126 4.89 0.70 13.25
N MET A 127 4.04 -0.28 12.95
CA MET A 127 3.88 -0.83 11.60
C MET A 127 3.30 0.20 10.63
N LEU A 128 2.39 1.05 11.09
CA LEU A 128 1.82 2.15 10.32
C LEU A 128 2.87 3.20 9.93
N ARG A 129 3.79 3.55 10.86
CA ARG A 129 4.93 4.43 10.57
C ARG A 129 5.92 3.82 9.56
N LEU A 130 6.21 2.52 9.68
CA LEU A 130 7.03 1.81 8.69
C LEU A 130 6.39 1.84 7.31
N MET A 131 5.07 1.59 7.24
CA MET A 131 4.30 1.66 6.01
C MET A 131 4.35 3.05 5.40
N ALA A 132 4.11 4.11 6.18
CA ALA A 132 4.12 5.48 5.70
C ALA A 132 5.49 5.89 5.13
N ARG A 133 6.58 5.54 5.83
CA ARG A 133 7.94 5.77 5.36
C ARG A 133 8.18 5.07 4.02
N LEU A 134 7.86 3.79 3.91
CA LEU A 134 8.05 3.03 2.67
C LEU A 134 7.19 3.59 1.53
N MET A 135 5.94 3.98 1.80
CA MET A 135 5.07 4.62 0.81
C MET A 135 5.69 5.92 0.28
N ARG A 136 6.24 6.77 1.16
CA ARG A 136 6.96 7.98 0.75
C ARG A 136 8.22 7.68 -0.06
N GLU A 137 9.03 6.71 0.35
CA GLU A 137 10.22 6.28 -0.39
C GLU A 137 9.88 5.78 -1.81
N HIS A 138 8.67 5.23 -1.98
CA HIS A 138 8.14 4.79 -3.26
C HIS A 138 7.37 5.87 -4.03
N ASP A 139 7.35 7.11 -3.52
CA ASP A 139 6.63 8.25 -4.10
C ASP A 139 5.14 7.96 -4.30
N ALA A 140 4.53 7.33 -3.28
CA ALA A 140 3.10 7.08 -3.27
C ALA A 140 2.34 8.42 -3.24
N PRO A 141 1.27 8.55 -4.05
CA PRO A 141 0.51 9.79 -4.14
C PRO A 141 -0.28 10.06 -2.85
N ALA A 142 -0.55 11.33 -2.55
CA ALA A 142 -1.16 11.78 -1.29
C ALA A 142 -2.54 11.15 -1.04
N GLU A 143 -3.34 10.97 -2.09
CA GLU A 143 -4.63 10.29 -2.05
C GLU A 143 -4.54 8.85 -1.53
N GLN A 144 -3.39 8.17 -1.63
CA GLN A 144 -3.24 6.84 -1.07
C GLN A 144 -3.17 6.88 0.46
N PHE A 145 -2.61 7.94 1.05
CA PHE A 145 -2.62 8.14 2.50
C PHE A 145 -4.03 8.52 2.99
N GLU A 146 -4.74 9.35 2.22
CA GLU A 146 -6.15 9.68 2.46
C GLU A 146 -7.03 8.42 2.45
N ARG A 147 -6.91 7.59 1.41
CA ARG A 147 -7.65 6.32 1.28
C ARG A 147 -7.48 5.43 2.50
N LEU A 148 -6.28 5.39 3.08
CA LEU A 148 -5.92 4.57 4.24
C LEU A 148 -6.17 5.26 5.59
N GLY A 149 -6.58 6.54 5.59
CA GLY A 149 -6.82 7.33 6.79
C GLY A 149 -5.59 7.48 7.69
N MET A 150 -4.45 7.77 7.08
CA MET A 150 -3.18 7.98 7.78
C MET A 150 -2.47 9.23 7.28
N THR A 151 -1.63 9.82 8.11
CA THR A 151 -0.75 10.92 7.72
C THR A 151 0.46 10.39 6.96
N MET A 152 1.20 11.26 6.28
CA MET A 152 2.44 10.90 5.60
C MET A 152 3.56 10.45 6.56
N ASP A 153 3.43 10.79 7.84
CA ASP A 153 4.34 10.35 8.91
C ASP A 153 3.91 9.02 9.54
N GLY A 154 2.71 8.53 9.21
CA GLY A 154 2.19 7.24 9.65
C GLY A 154 1.47 7.25 10.98
N ASP A 155 0.89 8.38 11.33
CA ASP A 155 -0.10 8.46 12.39
C ASP A 155 -1.51 8.25 11.81
N SER A 156 -2.42 7.65 12.58
CA SER A 156 -3.81 7.54 12.15
C SER A 156 -4.44 8.94 12.10
N ALA A 157 -5.05 9.28 10.96
CA ALA A 157 -5.61 10.61 10.75
C ALA A 157 -6.89 10.87 11.57
N SER A 158 -7.54 9.82 12.12
CA SER A 158 -8.56 9.86 13.18
C SER A 158 -9.05 8.45 13.49
N ALA A 159 -9.32 8.17 14.77
CA ALA A 159 -9.80 6.89 15.27
C ALA A 159 -11.22 6.56 14.76
N HIS A 160 -11.30 5.71 13.73
CA HIS A 160 -12.57 5.04 13.39
C HIS A 160 -12.53 3.62 13.96
N LYS A 161 -12.86 3.50 15.24
CA LYS A 161 -13.36 2.24 15.78
C LYS A 161 -14.71 2.00 15.11
N MET A 162 -14.79 1.02 14.22
CA MET A 162 -16.08 0.48 13.82
C MET A 162 -16.55 -0.42 14.96
N GLU A 163 -17.63 -0.01 15.61
CA GLU A 163 -18.48 -0.89 16.43
C GLU A 163 -19.19 -1.93 15.56
#